data_AF-A0A0A3I5D6-F1
#
_entry.id   AF-A0A0A3I5D6-F1
#
_cell.length_a   1.000
_cell.length_b   1.000
_cell.length_c   1.000
_cell.angle_alpha   90.00
_cell.angle_beta   90.00
_cell.angle_gamma   90.00
#
_symmetry.space_group_name_H-M   'P 1'
#
loop_
_entity.id
_entity.type
_entity.pdbx_description
1 polymer ?
#
loop_
_entity_poly.entity_id
_entity_poly.type
_entity_poly.pdbx_seq_one_letter_code
_entity_poly.pdbx_strand_id
1 'polypeptide(L)' 'MGSKVQKLDAKVTPERLQEGLLERDRLILQIIISVLDEKQILERHILKERVANLIELADHDDELKETIHALLNRI' A
#
# COMPACT_ATOMS: atom_id res chain seq x y z
N MET A 1 -13.43 1.62 24.05
CA MET A 1 -13.94 0.23 24.17
C MET A 1 -12.85 -0.70 23.69
N GLY A 2 -12.40 -1.64 24.53
CA GLY A 2 -11.21 -2.46 24.28
C GLY A 2 -11.36 -3.39 23.08
N SER A 3 -10.33 -3.43 22.23
CA SER A 3 -10.29 -4.19 20.98
C SER A 3 -10.46 -5.70 21.24
N LYS A 4 -11.53 -6.29 20.71
CA LYS A 4 -11.72 -7.75 20.59
C LYS A 4 -11.14 -8.30 19.27
N VAL A 5 -10.21 -7.61 18.61
CA VAL A 5 -9.81 -7.91 17.23
C VAL A 5 -8.43 -8.58 17.14
N GLN A 6 -7.52 -8.31 18.08
CA GLN A 6 -6.20 -8.94 18.07
C GLN A 6 -6.26 -10.38 18.62
N LYS A 7 -5.93 -11.35 17.77
CA LYS A 7 -5.69 -12.73 18.18
C LYS A 7 -4.30 -12.83 18.83
N LEU A 8 -4.27 -12.81 20.16
CA LEU A 8 -3.02 -12.83 20.95
C LEU A 8 -2.28 -14.17 20.86
N ASP A 9 -2.95 -15.22 20.42
CA ASP A 9 -2.43 -16.58 20.21
C ASP A 9 -2.05 -16.87 18.74
N ALA A 10 -2.05 -15.86 17.87
CA ALA A 10 -1.66 -15.99 16.48
C ALA A 10 -0.19 -16.42 16.35
N LYS A 11 0.08 -17.33 15.40
CA LYS A 11 1.43 -17.85 15.14
C LYS A 11 1.91 -17.44 13.76
N VAL A 12 3.20 -17.13 13.68
CA VAL A 12 3.89 -16.97 12.40
C VAL A 12 4.11 -18.36 11.80
N THR A 13 3.60 -18.56 10.58
CA THR A 13 3.81 -19.78 9.80
C THR A 13 4.87 -19.48 8.74
N PRO A 14 6.06 -20.09 8.77
CA PRO A 14 7.19 -19.74 7.89
C PRO A 14 6.82 -19.75 6.40
N GLU A 15 6.00 -20.70 5.98
CA GLU A 15 5.56 -20.88 4.58
C GLU A 15 4.73 -19.69 4.07
N ARG A 16 4.09 -18.94 4.98
CA ARG A 16 3.21 -17.80 4.66
C ARG A 16 3.77 -16.48 5.14
N LEU A 17 4.99 -16.46 5.68
CA LEU A 17 5.59 -15.27 6.28
C LEU A 17 5.71 -14.13 5.27
N GLN A 18 6.23 -14.41 4.07
CA GLN A 18 6.42 -13.39 3.02
C GLN A 18 5.09 -12.78 2.58
N GLU A 19 4.11 -13.62 2.24
CA GLU A 19 2.76 -13.15 1.87
C GLU A 19 2.10 -12.36 3.01
N GLY A 20 2.22 -12.84 4.24
CA GLY A 20 1.67 -12.18 5.42
C GLY A 20 2.30 -10.81 5.67
N LEU A 21 3.61 -10.65 5.46
CA LEU A 21 4.30 -9.37 5.56
C LEU A 21 3.83 -8.41 4.46
N LEU A 22 3.75 -8.86 3.21
CA LEU A 22 3.29 -8.04 2.09
C LEU A 22 1.85 -7.54 2.31
N GLU A 23 0.92 -8.42 2.70
CA GLU A 23 -0.46 -8.01 2.95
C GLU A 23 -0.57 -7.10 4.18
N ARG A 24 0.17 -7.39 5.26
CA ARG A 24 0.20 -6.52 6.44
C ARG A 24 0.65 -5.11 6.07
N ASP A 25 1.75 -4.99 5.33
CA ASP A 25 2.34 -3.70 4.99
C ASP A 25 1.41 -2.93 4.04
N ARG A 26 0.76 -3.61 3.09
CA ARG A 26 -0.30 -3.04 2.25
C ARG A 26 -1.47 -2.50 3.07
N LEU A 27 -1.99 -3.27 4.02
CA LEU A 27 -3.12 -2.86 4.86
C LEU A 27 -2.77 -1.64 5.74
N ILE A 28 -1.56 -1.62 6.31
CA ILE A 28 -1.09 -0.49 7.10
C ILE A 28 -1.00 0.77 6.24
N LEU A 29 -0.42 0.68 5.04
CA LEU A 29 -0.32 1.82 4.12
C LEU A 29 -1.70 2.34 3.71
N GLN A 30 -2.67 1.45 3.45
CA GLN A 30 -4.04 1.85 3.13
C GLN A 30 -4.69 2.64 4.27
N ILE A 31 -4.52 2.19 5.52
CA ILE A 31 -5.03 2.91 6.69
C ILE A 31 -4.38 4.28 6.82
N ILE A 32 -3.06 4.36 6.67
CA ILE A 32 -2.33 5.64 6.75
C ILE A 32 -2.83 6.61 5.68
N ILE A 33 -2.94 6.16 4.43
CA ILE A 33 -3.43 6.99 3.32
C ILE A 33 -4.88 7.45 3.59
N SER A 34 -5.76 6.54 4.04
CA SER A 34 -7.16 6.87 4.37
C SER A 34 -7.22 7.95 5.44
N VAL A 35 -6.47 7.81 6.53
CA VAL A 35 -6.45 8.79 7.62
C VAL A 35 -5.90 10.13 7.13
N LEU A 36 -4.83 10.13 6.36
CA LEU A 36 -4.25 11.38 5.84
C LEU A 36 -5.17 12.08 4.84
N ASP A 37 -5.91 11.33 4.03
CA ASP A 37 -6.93 11.84 3.11
C ASP A 37 -8.14 12.41 3.87
N GLU A 38 -8.65 11.70 4.88
CA GLU A 38 -9.71 12.17 5.78
C GLU A 38 -9.34 13.47 6.49
N LYS A 39 -8.07 13.62 6.85
CA LYS A 39 -7.54 14.85 7.48
C LYS A 39 -7.18 15.94 6.47
N GLN A 40 -7.40 15.72 5.17
CA GLN A 40 -7.05 16.64 4.08
C GLN A 40 -5.58 17.05 4.10
N ILE A 41 -4.71 16.18 4.60
CA ILE A 41 -3.24 16.39 4.60
C ILE A 41 -2.67 15.98 3.24
N LEU A 42 -3.25 14.96 2.61
CA LEU A 42 -2.87 14.50 1.29
C LEU A 42 -3.78 15.08 0.21
N GLU A 43 -3.16 15.70 -0.79
CA GLU A 43 -3.82 16.02 -2.05
C GLU A 43 -3.66 14.84 -3.01
N ARG A 44 -4.73 14.08 -3.24
CA ARG A 44 -4.68 12.84 -4.04
C ARG A 44 -4.05 13.02 -5.43
N HIS A 45 -4.29 14.15 -6.07
CA HIS A 45 -3.72 14.43 -7.40
C HIS A 45 -2.20 14.62 -7.33
N ILE A 46 -1.69 15.31 -6.30
CA ILE A 46 -0.24 15.45 -6.07
C ILE A 46 0.36 14.08 -5.77
N LEU A 47 -0.27 13.28 -4.90
CA LEU A 47 0.22 11.94 -4.58
C LEU A 47 0.33 11.07 -5.84
N LYS A 48 -0.71 11.05 -6.69
CA LYS A 48 -0.69 10.32 -7.96
C LYS A 48 0.45 10.77 -8.87
N GLU A 49 0.64 12.07 -9.03
CA GLU A 49 1.74 12.62 -9.85
C GLU A 49 3.11 12.20 -9.31
N ARG A 50 3.32 12.29 -7.99
CA ARG A 50 4.60 11.88 -7.38
C ARG A 50 4.86 10.39 -7.55
N VAL A 51 3.84 9.55 -7.39
CA VAL A 51 3.99 8.10 -7.61
C VAL A 51 4.25 7.80 -9.08
N ALA A 52 3.57 8.46 -10.01
CA ALA A 52 3.84 8.33 -11.45
C ALA A 52 5.31 8.66 -11.78
N ASN A 53 5.84 9.76 -11.24
CA ASN A 53 7.25 10.13 -11.43
C ASN A 53 8.22 9.07 -10.89
N LEU A 54 7.90 8.45 -9.74
CA LEU A 54 8.73 7.36 -9.19
C LEU A 54 8.70 6.12 -10.08
N ILE A 55 7.55 5.78 -10.67
CA ILE A 55 7.44 4.67 -11.63
C ILE A 55 8.33 4.91 -12.84
N GLU A 56 8.31 6.13 -13.38
CA GLU A 56 9.15 6.49 -14.54
C GLU A 56 10.65 6.35 -14.22
N LEU A 57 11.05 6.75 -13.02
CA LEU A 57 12.44 6.69 -12.55
C LEU A 57 12.89 5.28 -12.12
N ALA A 58 11.96 4.34 -11.94
CA ALA A 58 12.29 2.99 -11.51
C ALA A 58 13.05 2.22 -12.61
N ASP A 59 13.98 1.37 -12.20
CA ASP A 59 14.68 0.43 -13.08
C ASP A 59 13.84 -0.83 -13.30
N HIS A 60 12.67 -0.62 -13.91
CA HIS A 60 11.72 -1.65 -14.29
C HIS A 60 11.54 -1.62 -15.80
N ASP A 61 11.20 -2.78 -16.38
CA ASP A 61 10.83 -2.84 -17.79
C ASP A 61 9.51 -2.10 -18.06
N ASP A 62 9.28 -1.76 -19.33
CA ASP A 62 8.15 -0.93 -19.75
C ASP A 62 6.79 -1.59 -19.45
N GLU A 63 6.69 -2.91 -19.55
CA GLU A 63 5.45 -3.66 -19.30
C GLU A 63 5.08 -3.62 -17.81
N LEU A 64 6.06 -3.77 -16.93
CA LEU A 64 5.87 -3.64 -15.50
C LEU A 64 5.50 -2.19 -15.12
N LYS A 65 6.17 -1.18 -15.70
CA LYS A 65 5.81 0.23 -15.48
C LYS A 65 4.38 0.52 -15.89
N GLU A 66 3.96 0.06 -17.07
CA GLU A 66 2.60 0.21 -17.57
C GLU A 66 1.58 -0.46 -16.63
N THR A 67 1.89 -1.66 -16.15
CA THR A 67 1.05 -2.38 -15.19
C THR A 67 0.89 -1.58 -13.89
N ILE A 68 1.98 -1.02 -13.36
CA ILE A 68 1.93 -0.22 -12.12
C ILE A 68 1.14 1.08 -12.35
N HIS A 69 1.27 1.74 -13.50
CA HIS A 69 0.43 2.90 -13.86
C HIS A 69 -1.05 2.56 -13.92
N ALA A 70 -1.40 1.42 -14.53
CA ALA A 70 -2.78 0.94 -14.56
C ALA A 70 -3.35 0.69 -13.16
N LEU A 71 -2.52 0.22 -12.22
CA LEU A 71 -2.90 0.06 -10.81
C LEU A 71 -3.06 1.41 -10.10
N LEU A 72 -2.14 2.36 -10.31
CA LEU A 72 -2.20 3.70 -9.74
C LEU A 72 -3.48 4.45 -10.14
N ASN A 73 -3.93 4.28 -11.39
CA ASN A 73 -5.14 4.92 -11.90
C ASN A 73 -6.44 4.41 -11.24
N ARG A 74 -6.40 3.25 -10.56
CA ARG A 74 -7.55 2.67 -9.86
C ARG A 74 -7.74 3.17 -8.42
N ILE A 75 -6.80 3.97 -7.91
CA ILE A 75 -6.82 4.58 -6.55
C ILE A 75 -7.60 5.88 -6.56
#